data_AF-A0A7R9SXY2-F1
#
_entry.id   AF-A0A7R9SXY2-F1
#
_cell.length_a   1.000
_cell.length_b   1.000
_cell.length_c   1.000
_cell.angle_alpha   90.00
_cell.angle_beta   90.00
_cell.angle_gamma   90.00
#
_symmetry.space_group_name_H-M   'P 1'
#
loop_
_entity.id
_entity.type
_entity.pdbx_description
1 polymer ?
#
loop_
_entity_poly.entity_id
_entity_poly.type
_entity_poly.pdbx_seq_one_letter_code
_entity_poly.pdbx_strand_id
1 'polypeptide(L)'
;SSHVTFMVSSYTDAAILAHTPKGEMGRGLSSILIDAATGKLQLKSALDVGPNPAFVVKHPHKNVLYASTERIDADGDVVAIAMDNGDASKLRVLGRVSAQGKLTRHL
;
A
#
# COMPACT_ATOMS: atom_id res chain seq x y z
N SER A 1 -21.12 -14.11 -8.14
CA SER A 1 -20.75 -13.59 -6.81
C SER A 1 -19.94 -12.32 -7.00
N SER A 2 -20.41 -11.18 -6.48
CA SER A 2 -19.69 -9.90 -6.57
C SER A 2 -18.62 -9.84 -5.47
N HIS A 3 -17.38 -9.58 -5.86
CA HIS A 3 -16.29 -9.37 -4.92
C HIS A 3 -15.76 -7.94 -5.03
N VAL A 4 -15.29 -7.39 -3.91
CA VAL A 4 -14.62 -6.09 -3.85
C VAL A 4 -13.18 -6.30 -3.41
N THR A 5 -12.24 -5.62 -4.06
CA THR A 5 -10.82 -5.65 -3.67
C THR A 5 -10.51 -4.43 -2.83
N PHE A 6 -10.00 -4.66 -1.62
CA PHE A 6 -9.46 -3.64 -0.73
C PHE A 6 -7.94 -3.69 -0.74
N MET A 7 -7.34 -2.52 -0.62
CA MET A 7 -5.91 -2.35 -0.43
C MET A 7 -5.67 -1.92 1.01
N VAL A 8 -4.81 -2.65 1.71
CA VAL A 8 -4.47 -2.39 3.11
C VAL A 8 -2.96 -2.19 3.19
N SER A 9 -2.54 -1.02 3.62
CA SER A 9 -1.14 -0.74 3.92
C SER A 9 -0.79 -1.16 5.34
N SER A 10 0.48 -1.43 5.60
CA SER A 10 0.98 -1.82 6.90
C SER A 10 2.37 -1.25 7.13
N TYR A 11 2.70 -0.94 8.39
CA TYR A 11 4.07 -0.64 8.78
C TYR A 11 4.97 -1.85 8.50
N THR A 12 6.15 -1.60 7.95
CA THR A 12 7.13 -2.62 7.58
C THR A 12 8.40 -2.50 8.39
N ASP A 13 8.71 -1.31 8.89
CA ASP A 13 9.91 -1.03 9.67
C ASP A 13 9.65 0.08 10.70
N ALA A 14 9.53 -0.33 11.97
CA ALA A 14 9.31 0.58 13.08
C ALA A 14 10.57 1.38 13.47
N ALA A 15 11.77 0.95 13.09
CA ALA A 15 13.01 1.63 13.47
C ALA A 15 13.18 2.98 12.75
N ILE A 16 12.50 3.15 11.62
CA ILE A 16 12.56 4.36 10.79
C ILE A 16 11.27 5.18 10.83
N LEU A 17 10.38 4.95 11.81
CA LEU A 17 9.21 5.77 12.06
C LEU A 17 9.48 6.82 13.15
N ALA A 18 8.79 7.97 13.05
CA ALA A 18 8.83 8.99 14.11
C ALA A 18 8.02 8.59 15.36
N HIS A 19 7.17 7.56 15.23
CA HIS A 19 6.32 7.02 16.29
C HIS A 19 6.49 5.51 16.41
N THR A 20 6.05 4.95 17.55
CA THR A 20 6.05 3.51 17.79
C THR A 20 4.66 2.93 17.56
N PRO A 21 4.35 2.37 16.38
CA PRO A 21 3.07 1.71 16.16
C PRO A 21 2.93 0.48 17.06
N LYS A 22 1.70 0.21 17.51
CA LYS A 22 1.36 -1.05 18.17
C LYS A 22 0.98 -2.10 17.13
N GLY A 23 1.28 -3.36 17.41
CA GLY A 23 0.96 -4.50 16.53
C GLY A 23 2.19 -5.08 15.85
N GLU A 24 1.96 -5.94 14.87
CA GLU A 24 3.00 -6.63 14.11
C GLU A 24 3.32 -5.88 12.81
N MET A 25 4.56 -6.05 12.33
CA MET A 25 4.95 -5.51 11.03
C MET A 25 4.34 -6.34 9.90
N GLY A 26 3.78 -5.65 8.91
CA GLY A 26 3.26 -6.24 7.69
C GLY A 26 4.30 -6.24 6.56
N ARG A 27 3.81 -6.46 5.34
CA ARG A 27 4.64 -6.59 4.13
C ARG A 27 4.47 -5.43 3.13
N GLY A 28 4.05 -4.27 3.61
CA GLY A 28 3.80 -3.10 2.77
C GLY A 28 2.34 -3.02 2.36
N LEU A 29 2.03 -3.32 1.09
CA LEU A 29 0.67 -3.23 0.56
C LEU A 29 0.05 -4.62 0.35
N SER A 30 -1.07 -4.89 1.00
CA SER A 30 -1.82 -6.14 0.86
C SER A 30 -3.10 -5.93 0.06
N SER A 31 -3.42 -6.87 -0.83
CA SER A 31 -4.72 -6.95 -1.47
C SER A 31 -5.61 -7.97 -0.78
N ILE A 32 -6.83 -7.55 -0.44
CA ILE A 32 -7.82 -8.36 0.25
C ILE A 32 -9.08 -8.41 -0.60
N LEU A 33 -9.55 -9.62 -0.89
CA LEU A 33 -10.83 -9.83 -1.54
C LEU A 33 -11.92 -9.95 -0.46
N ILE A 34 -13.00 -9.21 -0.62
CA ILE A 34 -14.19 -9.29 0.22
C ILE A 34 -15.32 -9.90 -0.60
N ASP A 35 -15.87 -11.01 -0.12
CA ASP A 35 -17.14 -11.53 -0.62
C ASP A 35 -18.27 -10.62 -0.14
N ALA A 36 -18.96 -9.95 -1.06
CA ALA A 36 -19.94 -8.92 -0.70
C ALA A 36 -21.21 -9.48 -0.04
N ALA A 37 -21.50 -10.78 -0.21
CA ALA A 37 -22.68 -11.41 0.35
C ALA A 37 -22.46 -11.89 1.79
N THR A 38 -21.24 -12.37 2.09
CA THR A 38 -20.89 -13.00 3.36
C THR A 38 -19.97 -12.16 4.23
N GLY A 39 -19.33 -11.14 3.67
CA GLY A 39 -18.30 -10.35 4.34
C GLY A 39 -16.98 -11.10 4.54
N LYS A 40 -16.82 -12.30 3.98
CA LYS A 40 -15.61 -13.10 4.14
C LYS A 40 -14.41 -12.40 3.49
N LEU A 41 -13.35 -12.22 4.26
CA LEU A 41 -12.09 -11.65 3.82
C LEU A 41 -11.12 -12.75 3.37
N GLN A 42 -10.46 -12.54 2.24
CA GLN A 42 -9.40 -13.41 1.75
C GLN A 42 -8.20 -12.56 1.36
N LEU A 43 -7.06 -12.75 2.03
CA LEU A 43 -5.79 -12.20 1.58
C LEU A 43 -5.42 -12.81 0.22
N LYS A 44 -5.14 -11.98 -0.78
CA LYS A 44 -4.80 -12.41 -2.14
C LYS A 44 -3.33 -12.25 -2.47
N SER A 45 -2.74 -11.13 -2.09
CA SER A 45 -1.31 -10.87 -2.27
C SER A 45 -0.80 -9.84 -1.28
N ALA A 46 0.51 -9.80 -1.13
CA ALA A 46 1.21 -8.72 -0.47
C ALA A 46 2.38 -8.30 -1.37
N LEU A 47 2.60 -7.00 -1.47
CA LEU A 47 3.63 -6.38 -2.29
C LEU A 47 4.46 -5.44 -1.41
N ASP A 48 5.77 -5.67 -1.40
CA ASP A 48 6.71 -4.70 -0.86
C ASP A 48 6.78 -3.49 -1.80
N VAL A 49 6.35 -2.35 -1.28
CA VAL A 49 6.31 -1.06 -1.97
C VAL A 49 7.30 -0.07 -1.35
N GLY A 50 8.24 -0.55 -0.55
CA GLY A 50 9.11 0.27 0.28
C GLY A 50 8.58 0.46 1.70
N PRO A 51 9.31 1.21 2.53
CA PRO A 51 9.05 1.26 3.96
C PRO A 51 7.73 1.97 4.28
N ASN A 52 6.92 1.40 5.17
CA ASN A 52 5.79 2.06 5.82
C ASN A 52 4.89 2.88 4.85
N PRO A 53 4.26 2.26 3.84
CA PRO A 53 3.29 2.96 3.01
C PRO A 53 2.15 3.52 3.88
N ALA A 54 2.03 4.84 3.96
CA ALA A 54 1.08 5.48 4.88
C ALA A 54 -0.25 5.85 4.21
N PHE A 55 -0.20 6.30 2.95
CA PHE A 55 -1.39 6.62 2.16
C PHE A 55 -1.38 5.88 0.84
N VAL A 56 -2.55 5.42 0.42
CA VAL A 56 -2.74 4.73 -0.86
C VAL A 56 -3.98 5.30 -1.52
N VAL A 57 -3.85 5.76 -2.76
CA VAL A 57 -4.96 6.29 -3.56
C VAL A 57 -5.00 5.61 -4.93
N LYS A 58 -6.21 5.41 -5.45
CA LYS A 58 -6.42 4.83 -6.78
C LYS A 58 -6.51 5.93 -7.84
N HIS A 59 -5.89 5.72 -8.98
CA HIS A 59 -6.08 6.58 -10.15
C HIS A 59 -7.56 6.55 -10.57
N PRO A 60 -8.17 7.69 -10.95
CA PRO A 60 -9.60 7.76 -11.31
C PRO A 60 -10.02 6.86 -12.47
N HIS A 61 -9.16 6.67 -13.48
CA HIS A 61 -9.49 5.93 -14.72
C HIS A 61 -8.55 4.77 -15.04
N LYS A 62 -7.40 4.65 -14.37
CA LYS A 62 -6.41 3.59 -14.64
C LYS A 62 -6.39 2.59 -13.48
N ASN A 63 -5.98 1.36 -13.77
CA ASN A 63 -5.69 0.36 -12.73
C ASN A 63 -4.31 0.58 -12.14
N VAL A 64 -4.12 1.76 -11.58
CA VAL A 64 -2.88 2.19 -10.95
C VAL A 64 -3.23 2.72 -9.56
N LEU A 65 -2.44 2.33 -8.58
CA LEU A 65 -2.42 2.90 -7.24
C LEU A 65 -1.18 3.78 -7.10
N TYR A 66 -1.29 4.78 -6.24
CA TYR A 66 -0.17 5.59 -5.78
C TYR A 66 -0.08 5.43 -4.27
N ALA A 67 1.11 5.08 -3.77
CA ALA A 67 1.40 4.98 -2.35
C ALA A 67 2.49 5.96 -1.95
N SER A 68 2.36 6.61 -0.80
CA SER A 68 3.45 7.41 -0.20
C SER A 68 4.08 6.65 0.96
N THR A 69 5.41 6.56 1.00
CA THR A 69 6.14 5.93 2.10
C THR A 69 6.52 6.94 3.19
N GLU A 70 6.60 6.46 4.42
CA GLU A 70 6.98 7.24 5.60
C GLU A 70 8.30 6.72 6.19
N ARG A 71 9.27 7.61 6.40
CA ARG A 71 10.54 7.27 7.06
C ARG A 71 11.29 8.50 7.56
N ILE A 72 12.07 8.39 8.63
CA ILE A 72 12.83 9.52 9.22
C ILE A 72 14.28 9.63 8.77
N ASP A 73 14.84 8.56 8.22
CA ASP A 73 16.26 8.44 7.88
C ASP A 73 16.60 8.94 6.47
N ALA A 74 15.62 9.01 5.56
CA ALA A 74 15.76 9.53 4.20
C ALA A 74 14.45 10.16 3.70
N ASP A 75 14.43 10.69 2.48
CA ASP A 75 13.17 11.05 1.81
C ASP A 75 12.30 9.80 1.61
N GLY A 76 10.99 9.95 1.81
CA GLY A 76 10.00 9.00 1.35
C GLY A 76 9.87 8.99 -0.18
N ASP A 77 9.09 8.06 -0.69
CA ASP A 77 8.83 7.83 -2.10
C ASP A 77 7.33 7.96 -2.38
N VAL A 78 6.98 8.45 -3.57
CA VAL A 78 5.69 8.18 -4.21
C VAL A 78 5.88 7.01 -5.17
N VAL A 79 5.16 5.92 -4.91
CA VAL A 79 5.29 4.65 -5.65
C VAL A 79 4.04 4.40 -6.47
N ALA A 80 4.22 4.21 -7.78
CA ALA A 80 3.15 3.83 -8.69
C ALA A 80 3.08 2.29 -8.80
N ILE A 81 1.88 1.72 -8.67
CA ILE A 81 1.66 0.28 -8.60
C ILE A 81 0.54 -0.10 -9.57
N ALA A 82 0.80 -1.03 -10.48
CA ALA A 82 -0.22 -1.60 -11.36
C ALA A 82 -1.03 -2.67 -10.63
N MET A 83 -2.34 -2.67 -10.89
CA MET A 83 -3.25 -3.75 -10.54
C MET A 83 -3.68 -4.45 -11.82
N ASP A 84 -3.61 -5.78 -11.87
CA ASP A 84 -4.17 -6.55 -12.98
C ASP A 84 -5.70 -6.47 -12.99
N ASN A 85 -6.29 -6.43 -14.19
CA ASN A 85 -7.73 -6.44 -14.39
C ASN A 85 -8.31 -7.80 -13.98
N GLY A 86 -9.06 -7.82 -12.88
CA GLY A 86 -9.78 -9.01 -12.44
C GLY A 86 -8.97 -10.01 -11.62
N ASP A 87 -7.67 -9.78 -11.40
CA ASP A 87 -6.84 -10.59 -10.52
C ASP A 87 -6.21 -9.75 -9.42
N ALA A 88 -6.90 -9.69 -8.27
CA ALA A 88 -6.43 -9.00 -7.07
C ALA A 88 -5.10 -9.54 -6.53
N SER A 89 -4.61 -10.70 -6.99
CA SER A 89 -3.32 -11.25 -6.55
C SER A 89 -2.11 -10.68 -7.30
N LYS A 90 -2.34 -9.90 -8.37
CA LYS A 90 -1.26 -9.41 -9.23
C LYS A 90 -1.08 -7.91 -9.07
N LEU A 91 -0.25 -7.55 -8.10
CA LEU A 91 0.25 -6.20 -7.90
C LEU A 91 1.70 -6.11 -8.40
N ARG A 92 2.06 -5.00 -9.04
CA ARG A 92 3.43 -4.77 -9.51
C ARG A 92 3.83 -3.31 -9.43
N VAL A 93 5.01 -3.03 -8.88
CA VAL A 93 5.60 -1.68 -8.91
C VAL A 93 5.90 -1.28 -10.36
N LEU A 94 5.41 -0.11 -10.76
CA LEU A 94 5.67 0.52 -12.05
C LEU A 94 6.88 1.46 -12.00
N GLY A 95 7.06 2.15 -10.87
CA GLY A 95 8.12 3.12 -10.68
C GLY A 95 7.95 3.86 -9.36
N ARG A 96 8.98 4.64 -9.00
CA ARG A 96 9.04 5.44 -7.78
C ARG A 96 9.72 6.77 -8.06
N VAL A 97 9.31 7.81 -7.34
CA VAL A 97 9.97 9.12 -7.32
C VAL A 97 10.09 9.57 -5.87
N SER A 98 11.14 10.31 -5.53
CA SER A 98 11.26 10.91 -4.19
C SER A 98 10.05 11.81 -3.92
N ALA A 99 9.48 11.68 -2.73
CA ALA A 99 8.46 12.56 -2.18
C ALA A 99 9.05 13.90 -1.67
N GLN A 100 10.39 14.04 -1.66
CA GLN A 100 11.12 15.21 -1.18
C GLN A 100 10.78 15.59 0.28
N GLY A 101 10.40 14.61 1.07
CA GLY A 101 9.98 14.77 2.45
C GLY A 101 9.96 13.43 3.19
N LYS A 102 10.13 13.49 4.51
CA LYS A 102 10.30 12.33 5.39
C LYS A 102 8.98 11.78 5.94
N LEU A 103 8.06 12.70 6.25
CA LEU A 103 6.76 12.39 6.84
C LEU A 103 5.67 12.65 5.81
N THR A 104 4.65 11.80 5.79
CA THR A 104 3.57 11.83 4.80
C THR A 104 2.61 13.02 4.95
N ARG A 105 2.95 14.01 5.78
CA ARG A 105 2.16 15.21 6.05
C ARG A 105 2.93 16.49 5.70
N HIS A 106 3.41 16.63 4.47
CA HIS A 106 3.80 17.92 3.85
C HIS A 106 3.57 17.93 2.33
N LEU A 107 2.41 17.41 1.87
CA LEU A 107 1.85 17.78 0.56
C LEU A 107 1.06 19.08 0.67
#